data_AF-A0AAN6CAM3-F1
#
_entry.id   AF-A0AAN6CAM3-F1
#
_cell.length_a   1.000
_cell.length_b   1.000
_cell.length_c   1.000
_cell.angle_alpha   90.00
_cell.angle_beta   90.00
_cell.angle_gamma   90.00
#
_symmetry.space_group_name_H-M   'P 1'
#
loop_
_entity.id
_entity.type
_entity.pdbx_description
1 polymer ?
#
loop_
_entity_poly.entity_id
_entity_poly.type
_entity_poly.pdbx_seq_one_letter_code
_entity_poly.pdbx_strand_id
1 'polypeptide(L)'
;MGSPVGCRGCGSEFVSQGAINEWKDLPSENWAEMMEFWHCHKPHDHEHQDSESLATKGYGANSAISAQQGVGFVDLTSFLFTESDCQGLKYSSSTMDAGFDMSSLALEDDESNKFLHVFCRQCATEVGLYNVAASSVTLFKWQITCQTKTPDPNPSSPECLAATLMATISRSGSSKSIITPHVLGSVKLSSAVARQNLHLWVLNPNVVYTASSTTGCKTAMKILYRHIDSEEGDKLITSMTSDVQEITLPETAIKAAEECLLASSQLLPAQERTFKEWNVGLLGRWEPSS
;
A
#
# COMPACT_ATOMS: atom_id res chain seq x y z
N MET A 1 3.63 -21.06 16.58
CA MET A 1 4.81 -20.19 16.38
C MET A 1 4.66 -19.53 15.03
N GLY A 2 4.91 -18.22 14.92
CA GLY A 2 4.78 -17.48 13.68
C GLY A 2 5.76 -17.94 12.59
N SER A 3 5.29 -17.93 11.34
CA SER A 3 6.12 -18.21 10.17
C SER A 3 7.21 -17.14 9.99
N PRO A 4 8.40 -17.51 9.50
CA PRO A 4 9.41 -16.52 9.12
C PRO A 4 8.94 -15.69 7.92
N VAL A 5 9.43 -14.46 7.85
CA VAL A 5 9.24 -13.54 6.72
C VAL A 5 10.61 -13.22 6.13
N GLY A 6 10.75 -13.34 4.81
CA GLY A 6 12.02 -13.08 4.12
C GLY A 6 11.87 -12.29 2.84
N CYS A 7 12.97 -11.74 2.34
CA CYS A 7 13.04 -11.02 1.08
C CYS A 7 12.67 -11.93 -0.10
N ARG A 8 11.76 -11.48 -0.97
CA ARG A 8 11.46 -12.22 -2.21
C ARG A 8 12.63 -12.27 -3.19
N GLY A 9 13.46 -11.22 -3.23
CA GLY A 9 14.55 -11.10 -4.18
C GLY A 9 15.76 -11.99 -3.87
N CYS A 10 16.12 -12.15 -2.59
CA CYS A 10 17.33 -12.87 -2.20
C CYS A 10 17.15 -13.91 -1.09
N GLY A 11 15.94 -14.04 -0.52
CA GLY A 11 15.67 -14.97 0.57
C GLY A 11 16.22 -14.57 1.94
N SER A 12 16.85 -13.39 2.07
CA SER A 12 17.30 -12.88 3.37
C SER A 12 16.13 -12.81 4.35
N GLU A 13 16.30 -13.39 5.53
CA GLU A 13 15.26 -13.37 6.57
C GLU A 13 15.13 -11.97 7.17
N PHE A 14 13.89 -11.49 7.29
CA PHE A 14 13.53 -10.22 7.91
C PHE A 14 12.90 -10.42 9.28
N VAL A 15 12.07 -11.44 9.44
CA VAL A 15 11.45 -11.79 10.72
C VAL A 15 11.70 -13.26 10.96
N SER A 16 12.39 -13.57 12.06
CA SER A 16 12.78 -14.93 12.41
C SER A 16 11.57 -15.78 12.76
N GLN A 17 11.68 -17.09 12.53
CA GLN A 17 10.66 -18.03 12.96
C GLN A 17 10.41 -17.91 14.47
N GLY A 18 9.13 -17.76 14.85
CA GLY A 18 8.73 -17.61 16.25
C GLY A 18 8.97 -16.24 16.87
N ALA A 19 9.51 -15.26 16.14
CA ALA A 19 9.57 -13.86 16.62
C ALA A 19 8.15 -13.30 16.81
N ILE A 20 7.24 -13.64 15.91
CA ILE A 20 5.83 -13.24 15.98
C ILE A 20 5.00 -14.33 16.68
N ASN A 21 4.37 -13.91 17.79
CA ASN A 21 3.55 -14.75 18.65
C ASN A 21 2.06 -14.61 18.35
N GLU A 22 1.65 -13.44 17.86
CA GLU A 22 0.26 -13.10 17.57
C GLU A 22 0.15 -12.42 16.20
N TRP A 23 -0.86 -12.76 15.42
CA TRP A 23 -1.19 -12.08 14.16
C TRP A 23 -2.54 -11.41 14.29
N LYS A 24 -2.64 -10.14 13.89
CA LYS A 24 -3.86 -9.33 13.95
C LYS A 24 -4.14 -8.72 12.58
N ASP A 25 -5.37 -8.81 12.11
CA ASP A 25 -5.76 -8.05 10.92
C ASP A 25 -5.83 -6.56 11.27
N LEU A 26 -5.23 -5.72 10.44
CA LEU A 26 -5.40 -4.28 10.55
C LEU A 26 -6.83 -3.94 10.11
N PRO A 27 -7.56 -3.14 10.90
CA PRO A 27 -8.78 -2.54 10.41
C PRO A 27 -8.42 -1.65 9.21
N SER A 28 -9.35 -1.49 8.27
CA SER A 28 -9.13 -0.66 7.09
C SER A 28 -8.63 0.73 7.49
N GLU A 29 -7.75 1.33 6.70
CA GLU A 29 -7.05 2.60 6.96
C GLU A 29 -7.96 3.75 7.48
N ASN A 30 -9.23 3.81 7.05
CA ASN A 30 -10.23 4.81 7.48
C ASN A 30 -11.23 4.29 8.55
N TRP A 31 -10.94 3.18 9.24
CA TRP A 31 -11.85 2.62 10.25
C TRP A 31 -12.04 3.58 11.43
N ALA A 32 -11.00 4.30 11.83
CA ALA A 32 -11.09 5.33 12.86
C ALA A 32 -12.06 6.46 12.46
N GLU A 33 -12.06 6.87 11.18
CA GLU A 33 -13.01 7.87 10.65
C GLU A 33 -14.43 7.29 10.62
N MET A 34 -14.60 6.01 10.25
CA MET A 34 -15.90 5.32 10.31
C MET A 34 -16.46 5.20 11.74
N MET A 35 -15.59 5.11 12.75
CA MET A 35 -15.99 5.06 14.15
C MET A 35 -16.60 6.40 14.62
N GLU A 36 -16.24 7.54 14.04
CA GLU A 36 -16.86 8.83 14.38
C GLU A 36 -18.35 8.85 14.03
N PHE A 37 -18.75 8.17 12.95
CA PHE A 37 -20.14 8.07 12.50
C PHE A 37 -20.98 7.03 13.28
N TRP A 38 -20.35 6.21 14.13
CA TRP A 38 -21.02 5.15 14.89
C TRP A 38 -21.53 5.56 16.28
N HIS A 39 -21.39 6.85 16.64
CA HIS A 39 -21.93 7.36 17.89
C HIS A 39 -23.37 7.88 17.69
N CYS A 40 -24.37 7.03 17.90
CA CYS A 40 -25.76 7.49 17.92
C CYS A 40 -26.03 8.52 19.03
N HIS A 41 -25.28 8.48 20.13
CA HIS A 41 -25.17 9.56 21.12
C HIS A 41 -23.79 9.49 21.75
N LYS A 42 -23.06 10.61 21.80
CA LYS A 42 -21.87 10.72 22.66
C LYS A 42 -22.39 10.66 24.10
N PRO A 43 -21.91 9.74 24.97
CA PRO A 43 -22.37 9.66 26.36
C PRO A 43 -22.24 11.04 27.01
N HIS A 44 -23.36 11.56 27.51
CA HIS A 44 -23.43 12.85 28.19
C HIS A 44 -23.25 12.65 29.69
N ASP A 45 -22.16 11.98 30.09
CA ASP A 45 -21.82 11.90 31.51
C ASP A 45 -20.77 12.95 31.83
N HIS A 46 -21.23 13.98 32.55
CA HIS A 46 -20.39 14.94 33.28
C HIS A 46 -19.76 14.28 34.51
N GLU A 47 -19.16 13.13 34.34
CA GLU A 47 -18.26 12.54 35.34
C GLU A 47 -16.96 12.21 34.64
N HIS A 48 -15.87 12.67 35.24
CA HIS A 48 -14.50 12.49 34.77
C HIS A 48 -14.19 11.01 34.54
N GLN A 49 -14.42 10.50 33.33
CA GLN A 49 -13.88 9.24 32.86
C GLN A 49 -12.74 9.51 31.88
N ASP A 50 -11.57 9.02 32.26
CA ASP A 50 -10.30 9.20 31.59
C ASP A 50 -10.38 8.88 30.10
N SER A 51 -10.14 9.91 29.27
CA SER A 51 -9.90 9.77 27.83
C SER A 51 -8.82 8.74 27.49
N GLU A 52 -7.95 8.44 28.46
CA GLU A 52 -6.88 7.44 28.37
C GLU A 52 -7.45 6.01 28.24
N SER A 53 -8.49 5.65 29.00
CA SER A 53 -9.08 4.30 29.08
C SER A 53 -9.75 3.84 27.78
N LEU A 54 -10.33 4.77 27.00
CA LEU A 54 -10.96 4.48 25.70
C LEU A 54 -9.93 4.38 24.57
N ALA A 55 -8.84 5.16 24.65
CA ALA A 55 -7.72 5.08 23.72
C ALA A 55 -6.94 3.76 23.90
N THR A 56 -6.75 3.30 25.14
CA THR A 56 -6.08 2.00 25.41
C THR A 56 -6.88 0.79 24.91
N LYS A 57 -8.20 0.94 24.73
CA LYS A 57 -9.07 -0.11 24.18
C LYS A 57 -9.24 -0.06 22.66
N GLY A 58 -8.60 0.87 21.96
CA GLY A 58 -8.65 0.97 20.50
C GLY A 58 -9.97 1.51 19.93
N TYR A 59 -10.79 2.16 20.76
CA TYR A 59 -12.11 2.71 20.35
C TYR A 59 -12.13 4.24 20.27
N GLY A 60 -11.00 4.91 20.51
CA GLY A 60 -10.90 6.37 20.38
C GLY A 60 -10.59 6.77 18.94
N ALA A 61 -11.19 7.87 18.46
CA ALA A 61 -10.83 8.51 17.18
C ALA A 61 -9.32 8.86 17.09
N ASN A 62 -8.62 8.93 18.23
CA ASN A 62 -7.18 9.15 18.35
C ASN A 62 -6.35 7.88 18.63
N SER A 63 -6.95 6.68 18.61
CA SER A 63 -6.19 5.44 18.80
C SER A 63 -5.50 5.04 17.50
N ALA A 64 -4.34 5.66 17.25
CA ALA A 64 -3.44 5.22 16.19
C ALA A 64 -2.93 3.82 16.52
N ILE A 65 -2.97 2.92 15.55
CA ILE A 65 -2.41 1.57 15.71
C ILE A 65 -0.89 1.72 15.73
N SER A 66 -0.29 1.44 16.88
CA SER A 66 1.16 1.37 17.05
C SER A 66 1.64 -0.07 16.92
N ALA A 67 2.85 -0.25 16.39
CA ALA A 67 3.47 -1.57 16.35
C ALA A 67 3.68 -2.12 17.77
N GLN A 68 3.52 -3.43 17.93
CA GLN A 68 3.67 -4.13 19.20
C GLN A 68 4.65 -5.28 19.03
N GLN A 69 5.61 -5.40 19.93
CA GLN A 69 6.63 -6.44 19.84
C GLN A 69 5.98 -7.83 19.93
N GLY A 70 6.41 -8.73 19.07
CA GLY A 70 5.86 -10.07 18.93
C GLY A 70 4.48 -10.13 18.26
N VAL A 71 3.99 -9.02 17.70
CA VAL A 71 2.70 -8.95 17.01
C VAL A 71 2.90 -8.55 15.55
N GLY A 72 2.45 -9.41 14.64
CA GLY A 72 2.41 -9.14 13.21
C GLY A 72 1.04 -8.64 12.80
N PHE A 73 0.98 -7.42 12.30
CA PHE A 73 -0.26 -6.83 11.80
C PHE A 73 -0.40 -7.11 10.30
N VAL A 74 -1.60 -7.49 9.85
CA VAL A 74 -1.88 -7.87 8.46
C VAL A 74 -2.79 -6.83 7.82
N ASP A 75 -2.25 -6.06 6.89
CA ASP A 75 -3.04 -5.18 6.01
C ASP A 75 -3.36 -5.93 4.70
N LEU A 76 -4.21 -5.36 3.85
CA LEU A 76 -4.52 -5.85 2.52
C LEU A 76 -3.26 -6.13 1.70
N THR A 77 -2.32 -5.19 1.67
CA THR A 77 -1.16 -5.26 0.77
C THR A 77 0.20 -5.28 1.48
N SER A 78 0.19 -5.22 2.80
CA SER A 78 1.40 -5.17 3.62
C SER A 78 1.28 -5.98 4.91
N PHE A 79 2.42 -6.20 5.56
CA PHE A 79 2.48 -6.62 6.96
C PHE A 79 3.22 -5.56 7.77
N LEU A 80 2.82 -5.36 9.01
CA LEU A 80 3.38 -4.36 9.90
C LEU A 80 3.97 -5.02 11.15
N PHE A 81 5.21 -4.65 11.47
CA PHE A 81 6.00 -5.18 12.58
C PHE A 81 6.63 -4.04 13.38
N THR A 82 7.13 -4.33 14.59
CA THR A 82 8.09 -3.43 15.23
C THR A 82 9.47 -3.55 14.57
N GLU A 83 10.27 -2.49 14.65
CA GLU A 83 11.67 -2.54 14.23
C GLU A 83 12.45 -3.64 14.98
N SER A 84 12.17 -3.83 16.27
CA SER A 84 12.85 -4.83 17.11
C SER A 84 12.59 -6.29 16.72
N ASP A 85 11.50 -6.57 16.00
CA ASP A 85 11.20 -7.90 15.46
C ASP A 85 11.80 -8.13 14.08
N CYS A 86 12.42 -7.09 13.50
CA CYS A 86 13.00 -7.11 12.18
C CYS A 86 14.53 -7.21 12.22
N GLN A 87 15.11 -7.87 11.21
CA GLN A 87 16.55 -7.96 10.99
C GLN A 87 16.88 -7.86 9.50
N GLY A 88 18.13 -7.56 9.16
CA GLY A 88 18.56 -7.54 7.75
C GLY A 88 17.91 -6.43 6.90
N LEU A 89 17.42 -5.38 7.54
CA LEU A 89 16.82 -4.20 6.91
C LEU A 89 17.74 -2.97 7.03
N LYS A 90 17.56 -2.01 6.13
CA LYS A 90 18.14 -0.67 6.21
C LYS A 90 17.06 0.40 6.04
N TYR A 91 17.25 1.53 6.70
CA TYR A 91 16.31 2.65 6.75
C TYR A 91 16.94 3.90 6.11
N SER A 92 16.23 4.57 5.22
CA SER A 92 16.71 5.82 4.62
C SER A 92 15.55 6.77 4.26
N SER A 93 15.80 8.07 4.31
CA SER A 93 14.87 9.09 3.79
C SER A 93 14.82 9.15 2.26
N SER A 94 15.79 8.55 1.55
CA SER A 94 15.90 8.70 0.09
C SER A 94 16.35 7.44 -0.64
N THR A 95 17.55 6.93 -0.36
CA THR A 95 18.18 5.88 -1.17
C THR A 95 18.92 4.87 -0.29
N MET A 96 19.10 3.66 -0.81
CA MET A 96 19.79 2.59 -0.09
C MET A 96 21.24 2.96 0.33
N ASP A 97 21.96 3.72 -0.50
CA ASP A 97 23.36 4.09 -0.22
C ASP A 97 23.47 5.03 1.00
N ALA A 98 22.42 5.81 1.27
CA ALA A 98 22.25 6.64 2.46
C ALA A 98 21.49 5.89 3.58
N GLY A 99 21.46 4.56 3.55
CA GLY A 99 20.69 3.73 4.48
C GLY A 99 21.46 3.36 5.74
N PHE A 100 20.80 3.46 6.89
CA PHE A 100 21.30 3.07 8.21
C PHE A 100 20.68 1.75 8.66
N ASP A 101 21.36 1.03 9.56
CA ASP A 101 20.87 -0.23 10.12
C ASP A 101 19.74 -0.04 11.16
N MET A 102 19.52 1.20 11.64
CA MET A 102 18.45 1.55 12.58
C MET A 102 17.72 2.81 12.10
N SER A 103 16.41 2.83 12.31
CA SER A 103 15.53 3.94 11.95
C SER A 103 15.88 5.23 12.71
N SER A 104 16.29 5.12 13.97
CA SER A 104 16.65 6.27 14.80
C SER A 104 17.79 7.08 14.20
N LEU A 105 18.80 6.40 13.65
CA LEU A 105 19.94 7.04 12.98
C LEU A 105 19.53 7.73 11.67
N ALA A 106 18.58 7.14 10.93
CA ALA A 106 18.05 7.74 9.70
C ALA A 106 17.14 8.96 9.95
N LEU A 107 16.59 9.10 11.16
CA LEU A 107 15.75 10.24 11.55
C LEU A 107 16.56 11.42 12.10
N GLU A 108 17.76 11.18 12.65
CA GLU A 108 18.67 12.24 13.10
C GLU A 108 19.04 13.22 11.96
N ASP A 109 18.96 12.78 10.70
CA ASP A 109 19.22 13.60 9.52
C ASP A 109 18.10 14.63 9.24
N ASP A 110 16.84 14.35 9.60
CA ASP A 110 15.69 15.26 9.40
C ASP A 110 14.44 14.78 10.18
N GLU A 111 14.15 15.41 11.32
CA GLU A 111 12.99 15.08 12.17
C GLU A 111 11.62 15.40 11.54
N SER A 112 11.58 16.08 10.38
CA SER A 112 10.32 16.32 9.65
C SER A 112 9.83 15.10 8.87
N ASN A 113 10.65 14.05 8.77
CA ASN A 113 10.31 12.82 8.06
C ASN A 113 9.23 12.04 8.80
N LYS A 114 8.04 11.93 8.19
CA LYS A 114 6.97 11.05 8.69
C LYS A 114 7.20 9.57 8.36
N PHE A 115 7.98 9.31 7.32
CA PHE A 115 8.25 7.98 6.81
C PHE A 115 9.73 7.84 6.41
N LEU A 116 10.23 6.61 6.41
CA LEU A 116 11.50 6.23 5.78
C LEU A 116 11.27 5.06 4.82
N HIS A 117 12.09 4.98 3.78
CA HIS A 117 12.19 3.78 2.94
C HIS A 117 12.88 2.66 3.71
N VAL A 118 12.41 1.44 3.50
CA VAL A 118 12.99 0.22 4.08
C VAL A 118 13.53 -0.65 2.95
N PHE A 119 14.82 -0.96 3.03
CA PHE A 119 15.53 -1.74 2.02
C PHE A 119 16.05 -3.05 2.61
N CYS A 120 16.12 -4.08 1.75
CA CYS A 120 16.84 -5.30 2.07
C CYS A 120 18.34 -5.01 2.16
N ARG A 121 18.98 -5.36 3.29
CA ARG A 121 20.43 -5.18 3.48
C ARG A 121 21.26 -5.95 2.44
N GLN A 122 20.77 -7.09 1.98
CA GLN A 122 21.53 -8.00 1.11
C GLN A 122 21.43 -7.66 -0.37
N CYS A 123 20.21 -7.40 -0.88
CA CYS A 123 19.98 -7.16 -2.31
C CYS A 123 19.58 -5.72 -2.66
N ALA A 124 19.57 -4.81 -1.68
CA ALA A 124 19.25 -3.40 -1.84
C ALA A 124 17.83 -3.10 -2.37
N THR A 125 16.97 -4.11 -2.54
CA THR A 125 15.59 -3.93 -2.98
C THR A 125 14.80 -3.18 -1.91
N GLU A 126 14.00 -2.19 -2.32
CA GLU A 126 13.02 -1.55 -1.45
C GLU A 126 11.90 -2.55 -1.13
N VAL A 127 11.71 -2.84 0.15
CA VAL A 127 10.79 -3.87 0.63
C VAL A 127 9.64 -3.30 1.46
N GLY A 128 9.67 -2.02 1.81
CA GLY A 128 8.69 -1.45 2.71
C GLY A 128 8.93 0.01 3.07
N LEU A 129 8.16 0.48 4.05
CA LEU A 129 8.28 1.78 4.67
C LEU A 129 8.35 1.66 6.19
N TYR A 130 9.06 2.58 6.82
CA TYR A 130 8.98 2.80 8.26
C TYR A 130 8.07 3.99 8.52
N ASN A 131 7.07 3.84 9.38
CA ASN A 131 6.19 4.92 9.82
C ASN A 131 6.63 5.38 11.21
N VAL A 132 7.03 6.64 11.33
CA VAL A 132 7.56 7.22 12.57
C VAL A 132 6.48 7.31 13.65
N ALA A 133 5.28 7.76 13.29
CA ALA A 133 4.17 7.93 14.23
C ALA A 133 3.69 6.59 14.82
N ALA A 134 3.69 5.53 14.01
CA ALA A 134 3.31 4.19 14.45
C ALA A 134 4.51 3.37 15.01
N SER A 135 5.73 3.90 14.91
CA SER A 135 6.99 3.19 15.22
C SER A 135 7.04 1.79 14.59
N SER A 136 6.71 1.73 13.30
CA SER A 136 6.36 0.47 12.64
C SER A 136 7.08 0.28 11.31
N VAL A 137 7.53 -0.95 11.06
CA VAL A 137 8.08 -1.42 9.80
C VAL A 137 6.95 -2.08 9.00
N THR A 138 6.55 -1.45 7.89
CA THR A 138 5.55 -1.95 6.95
C THR A 138 6.23 -2.60 5.76
N LEU A 139 6.13 -3.92 5.61
CA LEU A 139 6.71 -4.69 4.51
C LEU A 139 5.65 -5.01 3.45
N PHE A 140 5.96 -4.74 2.19
CA PHE A 140 5.04 -4.98 1.07
C PHE A 140 4.93 -6.46 0.75
N LYS A 141 3.69 -6.98 0.65
CA LYS A 141 3.43 -8.40 0.38
C LYS A 141 4.07 -8.91 -0.91
N TRP A 142 4.17 -8.05 -1.93
CA TRP A 142 4.81 -8.42 -3.20
C TRP A 142 6.34 -8.45 -3.16
N GLN A 143 6.97 -7.89 -2.11
CA GLN A 143 8.43 -7.86 -1.93
C GLN A 143 8.97 -8.88 -0.93
N ILE A 144 8.09 -9.65 -0.28
CA ILE A 144 8.46 -10.62 0.73
C ILE A 144 7.97 -12.02 0.38
N THR A 145 8.41 -12.98 1.17
CA THR A 145 7.97 -14.37 1.18
C THR A 145 7.61 -14.72 2.60
N CYS A 146 6.53 -15.51 2.75
CA CYS A 146 6.08 -16.03 4.02
C CYS A 146 5.84 -17.53 3.86
N GLN A 147 6.11 -18.32 4.90
CA GLN A 147 5.76 -19.73 4.87
C GLN A 147 4.23 -19.91 4.96
N THR A 148 3.62 -20.38 3.88
CA THR A 148 2.20 -20.73 3.79
C THR A 148 2.00 -22.24 3.98
N LYS A 149 0.79 -22.65 4.39
CA LYS A 149 0.43 -24.08 4.49
C LYS A 149 0.32 -24.72 3.11
N THR A 150 -0.17 -23.96 2.14
CA THR A 150 -0.33 -24.33 0.73
C THR A 150 0.55 -23.43 -0.13
N PRO A 151 1.34 -23.99 -1.07
CA PRO A 151 2.09 -23.17 -2.01
C PRO A 151 1.14 -22.40 -2.93
N ASP A 152 0.99 -21.10 -2.67
CA ASP A 152 0.22 -20.18 -3.49
C ASP A 152 1.17 -19.21 -4.20
N PRO A 153 0.79 -18.68 -5.39
CA PRO A 153 1.61 -17.69 -6.08
C PRO A 153 1.73 -16.44 -5.21
N ASN A 154 2.93 -15.88 -5.10
CA ASN A 154 3.12 -14.60 -4.43
C ASN A 154 2.51 -13.47 -5.29
N PRO A 155 1.72 -12.56 -4.70
CA PRO A 155 1.14 -11.46 -5.45
C PRO A 155 2.22 -10.54 -6.01
N SER A 156 1.94 -9.95 -7.16
CA SER A 156 2.72 -8.87 -7.77
C SER A 156 2.20 -7.51 -7.32
N SER A 157 3.00 -6.45 -7.48
CA SER A 157 2.55 -5.09 -7.12
C SER A 157 1.32 -4.62 -7.92
N PRO A 158 1.15 -4.94 -9.23
CA PRO A 158 -0.08 -4.58 -9.95
C PRO A 158 -1.31 -5.32 -9.43
N GLU A 159 -1.17 -6.59 -8.99
CA GLU A 159 -2.27 -7.33 -8.38
C GLU A 159 -2.63 -6.80 -7.00
N CYS A 160 -1.63 -6.36 -6.22
CA CYS A 160 -1.88 -5.66 -4.96
C CYS A 160 -2.59 -4.31 -5.20
N LEU A 161 -2.20 -3.56 -6.23
CA LEU A 161 -2.95 -2.35 -6.63
C LEU A 161 -4.39 -2.68 -7.03
N ALA A 162 -4.62 -3.76 -7.79
CA ALA A 162 -5.98 -4.21 -8.13
C ALA A 162 -6.80 -4.53 -6.88
N ALA A 163 -6.21 -5.21 -5.90
CA ALA A 163 -6.84 -5.47 -4.61
C ALA A 163 -7.16 -4.17 -3.87
N THR A 164 -6.23 -3.21 -3.81
CA THR A 164 -6.45 -1.89 -3.20
C THR A 164 -7.59 -1.15 -3.88
N LEU A 165 -7.63 -1.10 -5.22
CA LEU A 165 -8.70 -0.45 -5.98
C LEU A 165 -10.07 -1.09 -5.67
N MET A 166 -10.17 -2.43 -5.65
CA MET A 166 -11.41 -3.11 -5.29
C MET A 166 -11.86 -2.78 -3.86
N ALA A 167 -10.93 -2.75 -2.91
CA ALA A 167 -11.21 -2.40 -1.54
C ALA A 167 -11.66 -0.93 -1.43
N THR A 168 -11.00 -0.02 -2.14
CA THR A 168 -11.35 1.40 -2.21
C THR A 168 -12.75 1.61 -2.82
N ILE A 169 -13.09 0.92 -3.90
CA ILE A 169 -14.45 0.94 -4.49
C ILE A 169 -15.48 0.46 -3.48
N SER A 170 -15.19 -0.64 -2.79
CA SER A 170 -16.11 -1.23 -1.82
C SER A 170 -16.35 -0.32 -0.60
N ARG A 171 -15.33 0.45 -0.19
CA ARG A 171 -15.40 1.37 0.95
C ARG A 171 -16.02 2.71 0.60
N SER A 172 -15.60 3.33 -0.51
CA SER A 172 -15.95 4.71 -0.85
C SER A 172 -17.08 4.83 -1.88
N GLY A 173 -17.38 3.75 -2.63
CA GLY A 173 -18.24 3.80 -3.81
C GLY A 173 -17.61 4.50 -5.02
N SER A 174 -16.40 5.03 -4.89
CA SER A 174 -15.67 5.67 -5.98
C SER A 174 -14.96 4.62 -6.85
N SER A 175 -15.07 4.78 -8.17
CA SER A 175 -14.33 4.00 -9.16
C SER A 175 -13.10 4.72 -9.71
N LYS A 176 -12.81 5.94 -9.24
CA LYS A 176 -11.68 6.75 -9.71
C LYS A 176 -10.64 6.90 -8.63
N SER A 177 -9.38 6.74 -9.00
CA SER A 177 -8.28 6.90 -8.07
C SER A 177 -7.10 7.61 -8.73
N ILE A 178 -6.41 8.43 -7.96
CA ILE A 178 -5.12 9.01 -8.33
C ILE A 178 -4.06 8.24 -7.57
N ILE A 179 -3.15 7.63 -8.31
CA ILE A 179 -2.02 6.90 -7.74
C ILE A 179 -0.84 7.86 -7.66
N THR A 180 -0.39 8.11 -6.43
CA THR A 180 0.72 9.00 -6.12
C THR A 180 1.90 8.19 -5.56
N PRO A 181 3.16 8.58 -5.87
CA PRO A 181 4.31 7.97 -5.22
C PRO A 181 4.29 8.32 -3.72
N HIS A 182 4.81 7.44 -2.86
CA HIS A 182 5.00 7.77 -1.46
C HIS A 182 5.84 9.07 -1.33
N VAL A 183 5.31 10.05 -0.59
CA VAL A 183 6.01 11.31 -0.33
C VAL A 183 6.75 11.16 1.01
N LEU A 184 8.05 10.91 0.93
CA LEU A 184 8.92 10.82 2.10
C LEU A 184 9.64 12.17 2.31
N GLY A 185 9.17 12.92 3.30
CA GLY A 185 9.79 14.17 3.73
C GLY A 185 9.54 15.39 2.82
N SER A 186 10.03 16.55 3.30
CA SER A 186 9.98 17.82 2.55
C SER A 186 11.05 17.81 1.46
N VAL A 187 10.79 17.09 0.37
CA VAL A 187 11.62 17.22 -0.83
C VAL A 187 11.41 18.63 -1.37
N LYS A 188 12.33 19.55 -1.02
CA LYS A 188 12.54 20.76 -1.84
C LYS A 188 12.93 20.27 -3.23
N LEU A 189 11.95 20.22 -4.13
CA LEU A 189 12.13 19.80 -5.52
C LEU A 189 13.21 20.66 -6.17
N SER A 190 14.42 20.13 -6.29
CA SER A 190 15.52 20.72 -7.07
C SER A 190 15.63 20.14 -8.48
N SER A 191 14.62 19.39 -8.94
CA SER A 191 14.55 18.88 -10.31
C SER A 191 13.22 19.24 -10.97
N ALA A 192 13.32 20.05 -12.02
CA ALA A 192 12.24 20.58 -12.85
C ALA A 192 11.61 19.54 -13.79
N VAL A 193 11.41 18.31 -13.33
CA VAL A 193 10.62 17.31 -14.05
C VAL A 193 9.23 17.30 -13.43
N ALA A 194 8.24 17.75 -14.19
CA ALA A 194 6.84 17.70 -13.76
C ALA A 194 6.49 16.26 -13.39
N ARG A 195 6.26 15.99 -12.10
CA ARG A 195 5.78 14.69 -11.66
C ARG A 195 4.39 14.48 -12.24
N GLN A 196 4.19 13.31 -12.83
CA GLN A 196 2.89 12.90 -13.34
C GLN A 196 2.33 11.83 -12.42
N ASN A 197 1.06 11.98 -12.05
CA ASN A 197 0.31 11.00 -11.31
C ASN A 197 -0.47 10.12 -12.29
N LEU A 198 -0.68 8.87 -11.91
CA LEU A 198 -1.48 7.93 -12.69
C LEU A 198 -2.94 8.03 -12.25
N HIS A 199 -3.81 8.57 -13.12
CA HIS A 199 -5.24 8.64 -12.88
C HIS A 199 -5.90 7.37 -13.44
N LEU A 200 -6.51 6.59 -12.57
CA LEU A 200 -7.20 5.36 -12.88
C LEU A 200 -8.70 5.51 -12.72
N TRP A 201 -9.44 4.93 -13.65
CA TRP A 201 -10.89 4.80 -13.56
C TRP A 201 -11.30 3.36 -13.89
N VAL A 202 -11.79 2.65 -12.87
CA VAL A 202 -12.24 1.26 -12.98
C VAL A 202 -13.61 1.21 -13.64
N LEU A 203 -13.67 0.70 -14.87
CA LEU A 203 -14.93 0.51 -15.61
C LEU A 203 -15.63 -0.79 -15.21
N ASN A 204 -14.85 -1.86 -15.06
CA ASN A 204 -15.36 -3.15 -14.63
C ASN A 204 -14.33 -3.84 -13.72
N PRO A 205 -14.63 -4.03 -12.42
CA PRO A 205 -13.72 -4.67 -11.48
C PRO A 205 -13.63 -6.21 -11.64
N ASN A 206 -14.52 -6.81 -12.44
CA ASN A 206 -14.64 -8.27 -12.58
C ASN A 206 -14.74 -8.64 -14.07
N VAL A 207 -13.60 -8.69 -14.75
CA VAL A 207 -13.49 -9.23 -16.11
C VAL A 207 -12.79 -10.57 -16.06
N VAL A 208 -13.36 -11.58 -16.73
CA VAL A 208 -12.71 -12.85 -17.01
C VAL A 208 -12.44 -12.91 -18.51
N TYR A 209 -11.20 -13.21 -18.90
CA TYR A 209 -10.82 -13.29 -20.30
C TYR A 209 -9.87 -14.46 -20.57
N THR A 210 -9.80 -14.84 -21.84
CA THR A 210 -8.82 -15.77 -22.38
C THR A 210 -8.08 -15.06 -23.51
N ALA A 211 -6.77 -15.23 -23.60
CA ALA A 211 -5.97 -14.67 -24.69
C ALA A 211 -5.05 -15.74 -25.27
N SER A 212 -4.69 -15.61 -26.54
CA SER A 212 -3.75 -16.55 -27.20
C SER A 212 -2.36 -16.57 -26.56
N SER A 213 -2.00 -15.51 -25.83
CA SER A 213 -0.72 -15.38 -25.11
C SER A 213 -0.75 -15.95 -23.69
N THR A 214 -1.91 -16.38 -23.18
CA THR A 214 -2.06 -16.87 -21.81
C THR A 214 -2.75 -18.23 -21.78
N THR A 215 -2.30 -19.10 -20.89
CA THR A 215 -2.96 -20.39 -20.65
C THR A 215 -4.12 -20.20 -19.67
N GLY A 216 -5.30 -20.72 -20.03
CA GLY A 216 -6.48 -20.72 -19.18
C GLY A 216 -7.23 -19.38 -19.15
N CYS A 217 -8.21 -19.30 -18.25
CA CYS A 217 -8.93 -18.06 -17.96
C CYS A 217 -8.10 -17.19 -17.00
N LYS A 218 -8.16 -15.87 -17.19
CA LYS A 218 -7.53 -14.88 -16.31
C LYS A 218 -8.58 -13.91 -15.81
N THR A 219 -8.48 -13.53 -14.54
CA THR A 219 -9.29 -12.45 -13.97
C THR A 219 -8.53 -11.13 -13.93
N ALA A 220 -9.23 -10.05 -14.22
CA ALA A 220 -8.67 -8.72 -14.28
C ALA A 220 -9.74 -7.64 -14.03
N MET A 221 -9.28 -6.41 -13.86
CA MET A 221 -10.08 -5.20 -13.87
C MET A 221 -9.91 -4.49 -15.21
N LYS A 222 -10.99 -4.07 -15.88
CA LYS A 222 -10.91 -3.17 -17.03
C LYS A 222 -10.81 -1.74 -16.53
N ILE A 223 -9.69 -1.10 -16.84
CA ILE A 223 -9.29 0.20 -16.31
C ILE A 223 -9.07 1.18 -17.45
N LEU A 224 -9.64 2.38 -17.31
CA LEU A 224 -9.27 3.56 -18.06
C LEU A 224 -8.13 4.25 -17.32
N TYR A 225 -7.05 4.60 -18.00
CA TYR A 225 -5.91 5.24 -17.39
C TYR A 225 -5.35 6.39 -18.22
N ARG A 226 -4.86 7.42 -17.53
CA ARG A 226 -4.11 8.53 -18.11
C ARG A 226 -3.13 9.11 -17.10
N HIS A 227 -2.11 9.78 -17.60
CA HIS A 227 -1.23 10.61 -16.79
C HIS A 227 -1.84 11.99 -16.62
N ILE A 228 -1.76 12.53 -15.41
CA ILE A 228 -2.13 13.90 -15.07
C ILE A 228 -0.97 14.56 -14.34
N ASP A 229 -0.85 15.89 -14.43
CA ASP A 229 0.14 16.60 -13.62
C ASP A 229 -0.26 16.59 -12.14
N SER A 230 0.72 16.80 -11.26
CA SER A 230 0.47 16.80 -9.81
C SER A 230 -0.53 17.88 -9.38
N GLU A 231 -0.57 19.04 -10.05
CA GLU A 231 -1.48 20.14 -9.68
C GLU A 231 -2.95 19.81 -10.00
N GLU A 232 -3.22 19.20 -11.16
CA GLU A 232 -4.51 18.63 -11.55
C GLU A 232 -4.91 17.52 -10.58
N GLY A 233 -3.94 16.66 -10.21
CA GLY A 233 -4.15 15.60 -9.23
C GLY A 233 -4.60 16.15 -7.86
N ASP A 234 -3.86 17.11 -7.32
CA ASP A 234 -4.15 17.74 -6.03
C ASP A 234 -5.52 18.44 -6.04
N LYS A 235 -5.86 19.13 -7.13
CA LYS A 235 -7.20 19.74 -7.31
C LYS A 235 -8.31 18.70 -7.31
N LEU A 236 -8.10 17.55 -7.94
CA LEU A 236 -9.07 16.46 -7.96
C LEU A 236 -9.20 15.81 -6.58
N ILE A 237 -8.12 15.65 -5.81
CA ILE A 237 -8.17 15.05 -4.47
C ILE A 237 -8.83 15.99 -3.46
N THR A 238 -8.51 17.29 -3.50
CA THR A 238 -8.96 18.28 -2.51
C THR A 238 -10.36 18.84 -2.78
N SER A 239 -10.90 18.64 -3.98
CA SER A 239 -12.23 19.13 -4.35
C SER A 239 -13.31 18.41 -3.54
N MET A 240 -14.11 19.19 -2.80
CA MET A 240 -15.20 18.70 -1.93
C MET A 240 -16.29 17.91 -2.67
N THR A 241 -16.40 18.06 -3.99
CA THR A 241 -17.39 17.35 -4.82
C THR A 241 -16.77 16.26 -5.67
N SER A 242 -15.48 15.96 -5.47
CA SER A 242 -14.76 14.97 -6.26
C SER A 242 -15.08 13.56 -5.79
N ASP A 243 -15.29 12.67 -6.76
CA ASP A 243 -15.45 11.24 -6.54
C ASP A 243 -14.11 10.51 -6.72
N VAL A 244 -12.97 11.14 -6.43
CA VAL A 244 -11.63 10.56 -6.66
C VAL A 244 -10.97 10.23 -5.33
N GLN A 245 -10.32 9.08 -5.25
CA GLN A 245 -9.60 8.61 -4.07
C GLN A 245 -8.08 8.66 -4.30
N GLU A 246 -7.32 9.05 -3.29
CA GLU A 246 -5.86 8.97 -3.35
C GLU A 246 -5.38 7.59 -2.91
N ILE A 247 -4.42 7.02 -3.63
CA ILE A 247 -3.72 5.78 -3.25
C ILE A 247 -2.23 6.03 -3.40
N THR A 248 -1.46 5.78 -2.34
CA THR A 248 0.00 5.92 -2.39
C THR A 248 0.69 4.58 -2.62
N LEU A 249 1.70 4.54 -3.48
CA LEU A 249 2.50 3.34 -3.77
C LEU A 249 3.98 3.69 -4.00
N PRO A 250 4.90 2.71 -3.92
CA PRO A 250 6.27 2.91 -4.38
C PRO A 250 6.32 3.23 -5.88
N GLU A 251 7.24 4.09 -6.31
CA GLU A 251 7.36 4.49 -7.71
C GLU A 251 7.58 3.28 -8.65
N THR A 252 8.30 2.27 -8.17
CA THR A 252 8.51 1.00 -8.91
C THR A 252 7.21 0.22 -9.12
N ALA A 253 6.30 0.24 -8.13
CA ALA A 253 5.00 -0.41 -8.22
C ALA A 253 4.05 0.33 -9.19
N ILE A 254 4.11 1.66 -9.21
CA ILE A 254 3.35 2.50 -10.17
C ILE A 254 3.79 2.18 -11.60
N LYS A 255 5.10 2.20 -11.86
CA LYS A 255 5.67 1.84 -13.17
C LYS A 255 5.26 0.43 -13.61
N ALA A 256 5.34 -0.55 -12.71
CA ALA A 256 4.91 -1.92 -13.01
C ALA A 256 3.41 -2.00 -13.39
N ALA A 257 2.55 -1.21 -12.74
CA ALA A 257 1.13 -1.15 -13.09
C ALA A 257 0.91 -0.50 -14.46
N GLU A 258 1.61 0.59 -14.78
CA GLU A 258 1.54 1.24 -16.10
C GLU A 258 1.98 0.30 -17.23
N GLU A 259 3.10 -0.40 -17.03
CA GLU A 259 3.59 -1.40 -17.98
C GLU A 259 2.56 -2.52 -18.22
N CYS A 260 1.92 -3.00 -17.15
CA CYS A 260 0.84 -4.00 -17.25
C CYS A 260 -0.37 -3.47 -18.02
N LEU A 261 -0.80 -2.23 -17.75
CA LEU A 261 -1.92 -1.59 -18.45
C LEU A 261 -1.61 -1.38 -19.93
N LEU A 262 -0.39 -0.94 -20.26
CA LEU A 262 0.06 -0.75 -21.64
C LEU A 262 0.14 -2.07 -22.40
N ALA A 263 0.76 -3.09 -21.79
CA ALA A 263 0.90 -4.41 -22.40
C ALA A 263 -0.46 -5.08 -22.64
N SER A 264 -1.36 -5.02 -21.64
CA SER A 264 -2.69 -5.61 -21.73
C SER A 264 -3.62 -4.86 -22.69
N SER A 265 -3.41 -3.57 -22.94
CA SER A 265 -4.13 -2.82 -23.98
C SER A 265 -3.98 -3.48 -25.36
N GLN A 266 -2.84 -4.12 -25.64
CA GLN A 266 -2.63 -4.84 -26.91
C GLN A 266 -3.52 -6.07 -27.07
N LEU A 267 -4.06 -6.62 -25.97
CA LEU A 267 -5.03 -7.72 -26.00
C LEU A 267 -6.42 -7.26 -26.43
N LEU A 268 -6.71 -5.95 -26.35
CA LEU A 268 -7.99 -5.39 -26.75
C LEU A 268 -8.01 -5.11 -28.27
N PRO A 269 -9.18 -5.22 -28.92
CA PRO A 269 -9.36 -4.74 -30.29
C PRO A 269 -8.91 -3.29 -30.43
N ALA A 270 -8.32 -2.92 -31.57
CA ALA A 270 -7.74 -1.59 -31.77
C ALA A 270 -8.70 -0.43 -31.44
N GLN A 271 -9.99 -0.62 -31.70
CA GLN A 271 -11.05 0.37 -31.44
C GLN A 271 -11.40 0.52 -29.95
N GLU A 272 -11.03 -0.43 -29.09
CA GLU A 272 -11.30 -0.43 -27.65
C GLU A 272 -10.08 -0.03 -26.81
N ARG A 273 -8.93 0.26 -27.44
CA ARG A 273 -7.69 0.61 -26.72
C ARG A 273 -7.73 2.02 -26.14
N THR A 274 -8.61 2.87 -26.64
CA THR A 274 -8.81 4.24 -26.15
C THR A 274 -10.29 4.55 -26.01
N PHE A 275 -10.61 5.42 -25.07
CA PHE A 275 -11.93 5.98 -24.87
C PHE A 275 -11.79 7.47 -24.59
N LYS A 276 -12.07 8.30 -25.61
CA LYS A 276 -11.75 9.74 -25.60
C LYS A 276 -10.26 9.97 -25.27
N GLU A 277 -9.95 10.71 -24.21
CA GLU A 277 -8.59 11.00 -23.72
C GLU A 277 -7.98 9.87 -22.88
N TRP A 278 -8.70 8.78 -22.62
CA TRP A 278 -8.25 7.69 -21.77
C TRP A 278 -7.70 6.53 -22.59
N ASN A 279 -6.62 5.94 -22.10
CA ASN A 279 -6.18 4.62 -22.55
C ASN A 279 -6.98 3.54 -21.80
N VAL A 280 -7.14 2.38 -22.40
CA VAL A 280 -7.86 1.25 -21.82
C VAL A 280 -6.91 0.06 -21.69
N GLY A 281 -6.83 -0.50 -20.49
CA GLY A 281 -6.01 -1.66 -20.17
C GLY A 281 -6.70 -2.60 -19.19
N LEU A 282 -6.06 -3.74 -18.93
CA LEU A 282 -6.47 -4.73 -17.95
C LEU A 282 -5.43 -4.84 -16.84
N LEU A 283 -5.86 -4.74 -15.59
CA LEU A 283 -5.01 -5.00 -14.43
C LEU A 283 -5.34 -6.36 -13.85
N GLY A 284 -4.38 -7.27 -13.84
CA GLY A 284 -4.57 -8.64 -13.35
C GLY A 284 -4.97 -8.65 -11.88
N ARG A 285 -5.81 -9.61 -11.51
CA ARG A 285 -6.17 -9.87 -10.12
C ARG A 285 -5.45 -11.12 -9.64
N TRP A 286 -4.98 -11.05 -8.40
CA TRP A 286 -4.39 -12.22 -7.76
C TRP A 286 -5.44 -13.31 -7.55
N GLU A 287 -5.07 -14.54 -7.87
CA GLU A 287 -5.87 -15.73 -7.64
C GLU A 287 -5.04 -16.78 -6.89
N PRO A 288 -5.63 -17.47 -5.89
CA PRO A 288 -4.96 -18.60 -5.24
C PRO A 288 -4.76 -19.75 -6.24
N SER A 289 -3.79 -20.61 -5.97
CA SER A 289 -3.67 -21.88 -6.69
C SER A 289 -4.93 -22.71 -6.43
N SER A 290 -5.55 -23.24 -7.50
CA SER A 290 -6.68 -24.18 -7.38
C SER A 290 -6.26 -25.55 -6.87
#